data_AF-A0A483AXJ5-F1
#
_entry.id   AF-A0A483AXJ5-F1
#
_cell.length_a   1.000
_cell.length_b   1.000
_cell.length_c   1.000
_cell.angle_alpha   90.00
_cell.angle_beta   90.00
_cell.angle_gamma   90.00
#
_symmetry.space_group_name_H-M   'P 1'
#
loop_
_entity.id
_entity.type
_entity.pdbx_description
1 polymer ?
#
loop_
_entity_poly.entity_id
_entity_poly.type
_entity_poly.pdbx_seq_one_letter_code
_entity_poly.pdbx_strand_id
1 'polypeptide(L)'
;MAKTILDLEHEKAREFLLREESYNSVKFPPYIKFDSLIEKISAELNNNSQIYKKNAGNKNIYPSSYENVNYKLFTNKDGQYAWRLFQLIHPVLYVDLVHKITEKDNWSDIKSAFDRFNTNIVCASMPIVPPKESGTKEQILEWSKQVEQKSIELGLEYDYIFHTDIVDCYGAIYTHSIPWAIHTREVAKKERNDKCIGNAIDTALKGMNYGQTNGIPQGSVLMDFIAEMVLGYIDKYLSNCLDESMEYHIIRYRDDYRIFTNSKQDGDTIIRELSKILSEMGMRLNGEKTYHSNDIINSSIKEDKLHQIINNYQQQKDLKKQLLVIKNLSDNYPNSGSLEKALKKLDKDLGKKIKNKRFAKHAFFIIQESKIKKEFKENYSTLVSILVDIALKNPRIYPVFVSILSKIICDISDENKTKVIELILKKFKNKSNSEYLFLWLQRIAIVANIEREYIGKLFELVRMKHSDGHPIWNSKDWLHDDFYEIIKDNSIIDTGEIDNLSCVVENKEVNNFFY
;
A
#
# COMPACT_ATOMS: atom_id res chain seq x y z
N MET A 1 -5.92 22.73 -6.71
CA MET A 1 -5.10 21.59 -6.22
C MET A 1 -6.00 20.63 -5.48
N ALA A 2 -5.65 19.34 -5.44
CA ALA A 2 -6.36 18.40 -4.58
C ALA A 2 -6.16 18.80 -3.11
N LYS A 3 -7.16 18.56 -2.26
CA LYS A 3 -7.05 18.85 -0.83
C LYS A 3 -6.13 17.82 -0.18
N THR A 4 -5.16 18.27 0.60
CA THR A 4 -4.21 17.44 1.34
C THR A 4 -4.60 17.33 2.81
N ILE A 5 -3.95 16.42 3.54
CA ILE A 5 -4.15 16.28 4.99
C ILE A 5 -3.79 17.57 5.75
N LEU A 6 -2.83 18.35 5.27
CA LEU A 6 -2.42 19.61 5.90
C LEU A 6 -3.50 20.71 5.82
N ASP A 7 -4.43 20.59 4.87
CA ASP A 7 -5.59 21.49 4.71
C ASP A 7 -6.74 21.15 5.69
N LEU A 8 -6.54 20.19 6.60
CA LEU A 8 -7.51 19.79 7.61
C LEU A 8 -7.21 20.43 8.96
N GLU A 9 -8.28 20.81 9.66
CA GLU A 9 -8.22 21.03 11.10
C GLU A 9 -8.03 19.71 11.84
N HIS A 10 -7.50 19.78 13.06
CA HIS A 10 -7.04 18.62 13.82
C HIS A 10 -8.12 17.51 13.96
N GLU A 11 -9.39 17.87 14.22
CA GLU A 11 -10.50 16.91 14.31
C GLU A 11 -10.75 16.19 12.98
N LYS A 12 -10.75 16.92 11.87
CA LYS A 12 -10.95 16.33 10.53
C LYS A 12 -9.76 15.48 10.10
N ALA A 13 -8.54 15.87 10.50
CA ALA A 13 -7.35 15.06 10.29
C ALA A 13 -7.46 13.73 11.06
N ARG A 14 -7.98 13.77 12.29
CA ARG A 14 -8.28 12.56 13.10
C ARG A 14 -9.27 11.66 12.39
N GLU A 15 -10.43 12.19 12.00
CA GLU A 15 -11.45 11.42 11.27
C GLU A 15 -10.90 10.79 10.00
N PHE A 16 -10.09 11.53 9.23
CA PHE A 16 -9.47 11.03 8.01
C PHE A 16 -8.50 9.88 8.29
N LEU A 17 -7.64 10.02 9.30
CA LEU A 17 -6.64 9.01 9.64
C LEU A 17 -7.25 7.76 10.30
N LEU A 18 -8.42 7.86 10.93
CA LEU A 18 -9.10 6.71 11.55
C LEU A 18 -9.92 5.85 10.57
N ARG A 19 -10.07 6.25 9.30
CA ARG A 19 -10.74 5.42 8.28
C ARG A 19 -9.94 4.13 8.03
N GLU A 20 -10.61 3.02 7.74
CA GLU A 20 -9.94 1.76 7.40
C GLU A 20 -8.96 1.91 6.23
N GLU A 21 -9.30 2.70 5.20
CA GLU A 21 -8.39 2.93 4.07
C GLU A 21 -7.13 3.72 4.44
N SER A 22 -7.20 4.52 5.51
CA SER A 22 -6.05 5.24 6.07
C SER A 22 -5.22 4.35 7.00
N TYR A 23 -5.88 3.45 7.73
CA TYR A 23 -5.24 2.46 8.59
C TYR A 23 -4.41 1.46 7.81
N ASN A 24 -4.92 0.99 6.67
CA ASN A 24 -4.26 -0.02 5.87
C ASN A 24 -4.44 0.19 4.35
N SER A 25 -3.31 0.28 3.65
CA SER A 25 -3.23 0.43 2.19
C SER A 25 -3.28 -0.89 1.42
N VAL A 26 -3.09 -2.04 2.09
CA VAL A 26 -3.14 -3.37 1.46
C VAL A 26 -4.60 -3.79 1.27
N LYS A 27 -4.96 -4.23 0.06
CA LYS A 27 -6.34 -4.69 -0.20
C LYS A 27 -6.55 -6.11 0.33
N PHE A 28 -7.36 -6.25 1.37
CA PHE A 28 -7.79 -7.57 1.87
C PHE A 28 -9.11 -8.01 1.23
N PRO A 29 -9.47 -9.31 1.33
CA PRO A 29 -10.81 -9.78 1.04
C PRO A 29 -11.88 -8.97 1.82
N PRO A 30 -13.08 -8.80 1.26
CA PRO A 30 -14.07 -7.85 1.78
C PRO A 30 -14.60 -8.15 3.18
N TYR A 31 -14.41 -9.38 3.67
CA TYR A 31 -14.80 -9.80 5.01
C TYR A 31 -13.75 -9.49 6.08
N ILE A 32 -12.56 -9.00 5.73
CA ILE A 32 -11.57 -8.52 6.70
C ILE A 32 -11.76 -7.01 6.82
N LYS A 33 -12.39 -6.55 7.91
CA LYS A 33 -12.73 -5.14 8.15
C LYS A 33 -12.20 -4.69 9.51
N PHE A 34 -11.77 -3.44 9.60
CA PHE A 34 -11.19 -2.84 10.81
C PHE A 34 -12.02 -1.67 11.34
N ASP A 35 -12.93 -1.09 10.56
CA ASP A 35 -13.71 0.10 10.92
C ASP A 35 -14.33 0.01 12.32
N SER A 36 -15.13 -1.03 12.58
CA SER A 36 -15.82 -1.18 13.87
C SER A 36 -14.86 -1.32 15.06
N LEU A 37 -13.69 -1.94 14.85
CA LEU A 37 -12.68 -2.11 15.90
C LEU A 37 -11.99 -0.77 16.18
N ILE A 38 -11.62 -0.04 15.13
CA ILE A 38 -10.98 1.29 15.23
C ILE A 38 -11.92 2.28 15.96
N GLU A 39 -13.20 2.30 15.61
CA GLU A 39 -14.20 3.15 16.25
C GLU A 39 -14.31 2.88 17.75
N LYS A 40 -14.40 1.61 18.16
CA LYS A 40 -14.51 1.22 19.58
C LYS A 40 -13.25 1.57 20.38
N ILE A 41 -12.07 1.36 19.80
CA ILE A 41 -10.81 1.74 20.42
C ILE A 41 -10.71 3.26 20.57
N SER A 42 -11.09 4.01 19.54
CA SER A 42 -11.09 5.47 19.57
C SER A 42 -12.04 6.03 20.63
N ALA A 43 -13.21 5.41 20.78
CA ALA A 43 -14.17 5.77 21.83
C ALA A 43 -13.60 5.50 23.24
N GLU A 44 -12.94 4.34 23.44
CA GLU A 44 -12.36 3.99 24.74
C GLU A 44 -11.18 4.91 25.11
N LEU A 45 -10.34 5.29 24.16
CA LEU A 45 -9.23 6.22 24.39
C LEU A 45 -9.67 7.60 24.89
N ASN A 46 -10.89 8.04 24.57
CA ASN A 46 -11.45 9.28 25.12
C ASN A 46 -11.75 9.17 26.63
N ASN A 47 -11.95 7.95 27.15
CA ASN A 47 -12.27 7.69 28.55
C ASN A 47 -11.03 7.25 29.34
N ASN A 48 -10.22 6.37 28.77
CA ASN A 48 -9.03 5.78 29.39
C ASN A 48 -7.80 5.99 28.49
N SER A 49 -6.92 6.91 28.89
CA SER A 49 -5.67 7.17 28.16
C SER A 49 -4.55 6.15 28.48
N GLN A 50 -4.76 5.23 29.42
CA GLN A 50 -3.76 4.23 29.80
C GLN A 50 -3.95 2.95 28.98
N ILE A 51 -3.19 2.83 27.90
CA ILE A 51 -3.21 1.64 27.04
C ILE A 51 -2.29 0.52 27.52
N TYR A 52 -1.39 0.79 28.49
CA TYR A 52 -0.39 -0.17 28.93
C TYR A 52 -0.77 -0.85 30.24
N LYS A 53 -0.56 -2.17 30.30
CA LYS A 53 -0.58 -2.92 31.56
C LYS A 53 0.49 -2.44 32.51
N LYS A 54 0.24 -2.63 33.80
CA LYS A 54 1.24 -2.45 34.83
C LYS A 54 1.70 -3.80 35.36
N ASN A 55 3.01 -3.93 35.59
CA ASN A 55 3.55 -5.10 36.26
C ASN A 55 3.33 -5.04 37.79
N ALA A 56 3.75 -6.10 38.51
CA ALA A 56 3.64 -6.17 39.97
C ALA A 56 4.32 -5.00 40.73
N GLY A 57 5.27 -4.32 40.08
CA GLY A 57 5.93 -3.12 40.61
C GLY A 57 5.27 -1.80 40.21
N ASN A 58 4.04 -1.82 39.70
CA ASN A 58 3.27 -0.65 39.24
C ASN A 58 3.95 0.14 38.09
N LYS A 59 4.85 -0.51 37.33
CA LYS A 59 5.49 0.07 36.14
C LYS A 59 4.78 -0.40 34.86
N ASN A 60 4.65 0.50 33.89
CA ASN A 60 4.08 0.18 32.59
C ASN A 60 4.91 -0.90 31.88
N ILE A 61 4.21 -1.83 31.25
CA ILE A 61 4.74 -2.85 30.35
C ILE A 61 4.63 -2.30 28.94
N TYR A 62 5.76 -2.02 28.29
CA TYR A 62 5.78 -1.37 26.99
C TYR A 62 5.86 -2.39 25.84
N PRO A 63 5.19 -2.14 24.71
CA PRO A 63 5.25 -2.99 23.52
C PRO A 63 6.67 -3.09 22.93
N SER A 64 7.55 -2.12 23.21
CA SER A 64 8.97 -2.16 22.82
C SER A 64 9.74 -3.36 23.37
N SER A 65 9.19 -4.06 24.37
CA SER A 65 9.77 -5.28 24.95
C SER A 65 9.24 -6.58 24.35
N TYR A 66 8.40 -6.49 23.30
CA TYR A 66 7.78 -7.67 22.67
C TYR A 66 7.99 -7.68 21.15
N GLU A 67 8.27 -8.86 20.62
CA GLU A 67 8.26 -9.09 19.18
C GLU A 67 6.82 -9.27 18.67
N ASN A 68 6.62 -9.01 17.38
CA ASN A 68 5.35 -9.26 16.67
C ASN A 68 4.14 -8.48 17.23
N VAL A 69 4.39 -7.26 17.74
CA VAL A 69 3.36 -6.27 18.10
C VAL A 69 2.49 -5.90 16.91
N ASN A 70 3.14 -5.69 15.77
CA ASN A 70 2.49 -5.48 14.49
C ASN A 70 2.46 -6.79 13.70
N TYR A 71 1.46 -6.94 12.82
CA TYR A 71 1.45 -8.05 11.88
C TYR A 71 2.22 -7.73 10.62
N LYS A 72 3.19 -8.60 10.33
CA LYS A 72 4.13 -8.48 9.22
C LYS A 72 3.61 -9.26 8.02
N LEU A 73 3.19 -8.55 6.98
CA LEU A 73 2.81 -9.11 5.71
C LEU A 73 3.94 -8.90 4.70
N PHE A 74 4.68 -9.95 4.41
CA PHE A 74 5.71 -9.90 3.39
C PHE A 74 5.10 -10.03 1.99
N THR A 75 5.49 -9.12 1.12
CA THR A 75 5.19 -9.14 -0.31
C THR A 75 6.48 -9.07 -1.09
N ASN A 76 6.44 -9.27 -2.41
CA ASN A 76 7.62 -9.25 -3.26
C ASN A 76 7.54 -8.11 -4.28
N LYS A 77 8.58 -7.28 -4.38
CA LYS A 77 8.67 -6.16 -5.33
C LYS A 77 9.03 -6.64 -6.74
N ASP A 78 9.88 -7.64 -6.89
CA ASP A 78 10.39 -8.12 -8.18
C ASP A 78 9.93 -9.55 -8.54
N GLY A 79 9.18 -10.19 -7.64
CA GLY A 79 8.73 -11.58 -7.78
C GLY A 79 9.79 -12.63 -7.41
N GLN A 80 10.94 -12.19 -6.89
CA GLN A 80 12.09 -13.04 -6.53
C GLN A 80 12.61 -12.72 -5.14
N TYR A 81 13.56 -11.80 -4.98
CA TYR A 81 14.31 -11.60 -3.73
C TYR A 81 14.10 -10.22 -3.10
N ALA A 82 13.54 -9.26 -3.85
CA ALA A 82 13.30 -7.91 -3.35
C ALA A 82 12.02 -7.86 -2.51
N TRP A 83 12.09 -8.28 -1.25
CA TRP A 83 10.94 -8.27 -0.35
C TRP A 83 10.48 -6.84 -0.03
N ARG A 84 9.17 -6.68 0.14
CA ARG A 84 8.53 -5.49 0.72
C ARG A 84 7.69 -5.94 1.90
N LEU A 85 8.05 -5.44 3.07
CA LEU A 85 7.32 -5.71 4.30
C LEU A 85 6.23 -4.65 4.48
N PHE A 86 4.97 -5.08 4.43
CA PHE A 86 3.86 -4.28 4.94
C PHE A 86 3.59 -4.66 6.40
N GLN A 87 3.23 -3.68 7.21
CA GLN A 87 2.93 -3.86 8.62
C GLN A 87 1.54 -3.33 8.91
N LEU A 88 0.66 -4.23 9.33
CA LEU A 88 -0.57 -3.84 10.02
C LEU A 88 -0.19 -3.44 11.44
N ILE A 89 -0.16 -2.13 11.68
CA ILE A 89 0.17 -1.53 12.97
C ILE A 89 -0.91 -1.91 13.98
N HIS A 90 -0.55 -2.10 15.24
CA HIS A 90 -1.56 -2.47 16.22
C HIS A 90 -2.72 -1.47 16.34
N PRO A 91 -4.04 -1.80 16.22
CA PRO A 91 -5.09 -0.79 16.18
C PRO A 91 -5.02 0.14 17.38
N VAL A 92 -4.81 -0.39 18.59
CA VAL A 92 -4.65 0.47 19.77
C VAL A 92 -3.45 1.41 19.64
N LEU A 93 -2.28 0.94 19.20
CA LEU A 93 -1.10 1.81 19.00
C LEU A 93 -1.28 2.80 17.85
N TYR A 94 -1.97 2.38 16.78
CA TYR A 94 -2.29 3.23 15.65
C TYR A 94 -3.23 4.35 16.07
N VAL A 95 -4.35 4.01 16.70
CA VAL A 95 -5.37 4.97 17.14
C VAL A 95 -4.81 5.90 18.22
N ASP A 96 -4.04 5.39 19.19
CA ASP A 96 -3.34 6.21 20.18
C ASP A 96 -2.40 7.22 19.53
N LEU A 97 -1.61 6.79 18.54
CA LEU A 97 -0.73 7.69 17.80
C LEU A 97 -1.50 8.73 16.96
N VAL A 98 -2.61 8.33 16.32
CA VAL A 98 -3.50 9.26 15.60
C VAL A 98 -4.07 10.30 16.55
N HIS A 99 -4.57 9.89 17.73
CA HIS A 99 -5.10 10.80 18.74
C HIS A 99 -4.05 11.83 19.15
N LYS A 100 -2.85 11.38 19.52
CA LYS A 100 -1.73 12.25 19.90
C LYS A 100 -1.33 13.23 18.80
N ILE A 101 -1.14 12.77 17.57
CA ILE A 101 -0.77 13.62 16.42
C ILE A 101 -1.85 14.68 16.15
N THR A 102 -3.11 14.35 16.39
CA THR A 102 -4.28 15.20 16.08
C THR A 102 -4.86 15.90 17.31
N GLU A 103 -4.12 15.96 18.41
CA GLU A 103 -4.35 16.97 19.44
C GLU A 103 -4.09 18.37 18.86
N LYS A 104 -4.85 19.37 19.30
CA LYS A 104 -4.84 20.70 18.69
C LYS A 104 -3.45 21.34 18.62
N ASP A 105 -2.71 21.31 19.73
CA ASP A 105 -1.39 21.93 19.82
C ASP A 105 -0.36 21.13 19.02
N ASN A 106 -0.38 19.80 19.13
CA ASN A 106 0.49 18.90 18.37
C ASN A 106 0.29 19.03 16.85
N TRP A 107 -0.96 19.13 16.40
CA TRP A 107 -1.29 19.34 14.99
C TRP A 107 -0.80 20.70 14.50
N SER A 108 -0.90 21.74 15.33
CA SER A 108 -0.38 23.07 15.04
C SER A 108 1.15 23.06 14.88
N ASP A 109 1.87 22.37 15.76
CA ASP A 109 3.32 22.21 15.67
C ASP A 109 3.75 21.50 14.39
N ILE A 110 3.02 20.43 14.02
CA ILE A 110 3.27 19.67 12.79
C ILE A 110 3.03 20.54 11.55
N LYS A 111 1.91 21.26 11.47
CA LYS A 111 1.64 22.20 10.36
C LYS A 111 2.74 23.26 10.26
N SER A 112 3.12 23.84 11.41
CA SER A 112 4.22 24.81 11.48
C SER A 112 5.55 24.23 11.02
N ALA A 113 5.78 22.92 11.17
CA ALA A 113 6.96 22.25 10.63
C ALA A 113 6.93 22.17 9.10
N PHE A 114 5.78 21.79 8.52
CA PHE A 114 5.62 21.76 7.07
C PHE A 114 5.73 23.14 6.43
N ASP A 115 5.23 24.20 7.08
CA ASP A 115 5.41 25.57 6.59
C ASP A 115 6.90 25.96 6.52
N ARG A 116 7.73 25.44 7.43
CA ARG A 116 9.20 25.63 7.39
C ARG A 116 9.89 24.81 6.31
N PHE A 117 9.24 23.80 5.73
CA PHE A 117 9.74 23.01 4.61
C PHE A 117 9.39 23.63 3.26
N ASN A 118 8.73 24.79 3.25
CA ASN A 118 8.41 25.50 2.02
C ASN A 118 9.70 25.87 1.29
N THR A 119 9.92 25.23 0.14
CA THR A 119 11.16 25.25 -0.62
C THR A 119 10.84 25.31 -2.11
N ASN A 120 11.87 25.42 -2.95
CA ASN A 120 11.74 25.29 -4.41
C ASN A 120 11.50 23.83 -4.86
N ILE A 121 11.29 22.90 -3.93
CA ILE A 121 11.06 21.48 -4.19
C ILE A 121 9.56 21.19 -4.10
N VAL A 122 8.99 20.65 -5.17
CA VAL A 122 7.57 20.28 -5.23
C VAL A 122 7.38 18.90 -4.62
N CYS A 123 6.80 18.85 -3.42
CA CYS A 123 6.35 17.60 -2.79
C CYS A 123 5.01 17.15 -3.39
N ALA A 124 5.04 16.09 -4.20
CA ALA A 124 3.88 15.53 -4.89
C ALA A 124 3.27 14.30 -4.17
N SER A 125 3.76 13.93 -2.98
CA SER A 125 3.37 12.72 -2.24
C SER A 125 2.64 12.96 -0.93
N MET A 126 2.32 14.22 -0.61
CA MET A 126 1.48 14.53 0.55
C MET A 126 0.15 13.76 0.46
N PRO A 127 -0.33 13.11 1.54
CA PRO A 127 -1.58 12.37 1.51
C PRO A 127 -2.77 13.25 1.11
N ILE A 128 -3.49 12.80 0.09
CA ILE A 128 -4.68 13.49 -0.42
C ILE A 128 -5.91 13.05 0.37
N VAL A 129 -6.74 14.03 0.71
CA VAL A 129 -8.04 13.82 1.34
C VAL A 129 -9.07 13.69 0.22
N PRO A 130 -9.57 12.49 -0.05
CA PRO A 130 -10.50 12.30 -1.15
C PRO A 130 -11.86 12.91 -0.82
N PRO A 131 -12.60 13.42 -1.83
CA PRO A 131 -13.96 13.92 -1.63
C PRO A 131 -14.98 12.80 -1.35
N LYS A 132 -14.63 11.53 -1.58
CA LYS A 132 -15.41 10.31 -1.30
C LYS A 132 -14.52 9.24 -0.66
N GLU A 133 -15.11 8.18 -0.13
CA GLU A 133 -14.44 7.16 0.71
C GLU A 133 -13.17 6.53 0.10
N SER A 134 -13.10 6.31 -1.23
CA SER A 134 -11.90 5.75 -1.86
C SER A 134 -10.89 6.84 -2.23
N GLY A 135 -9.70 6.87 -1.61
CA GLY A 135 -8.64 7.86 -1.88
C GLY A 135 -7.46 7.42 -2.74
N THR A 136 -7.33 6.12 -3.04
CA THR A 136 -6.22 5.60 -3.86
C THR A 136 -6.25 6.17 -5.28
N LYS A 137 -7.44 6.41 -5.83
CA LYS A 137 -7.61 6.90 -7.20
C LYS A 137 -7.14 8.34 -7.33
N GLU A 138 -7.51 9.18 -6.39
CA GLU A 138 -7.19 10.61 -6.32
C GLU A 138 -5.69 10.78 -6.15
N GLN A 139 -5.05 10.00 -5.27
CA GLN A 139 -3.58 9.99 -5.13
C GLN A 139 -2.87 9.65 -6.46
N ILE A 140 -3.38 8.66 -7.19
CA ILE A 140 -2.78 8.24 -8.48
C ILE A 140 -2.98 9.30 -9.56
N LEU A 141 -4.14 9.96 -9.58
CA LEU A 141 -4.41 11.05 -10.52
C LEU A 141 -3.50 12.25 -10.24
N GLU A 142 -3.35 12.62 -8.97
CA GLU A 142 -2.47 13.71 -8.59
C GLU A 142 -1.01 13.38 -8.89
N TRP A 143 -0.54 12.16 -8.61
CA TRP A 143 0.80 11.71 -9.03
C TRP A 143 0.98 11.86 -10.54
N SER A 144 0.01 11.40 -11.34
CA SER A 144 0.09 11.49 -12.81
C SER A 144 0.18 12.95 -13.28
N LYS A 145 -0.50 13.87 -12.59
CA LYS A 145 -0.51 15.29 -12.92
C LYS A 145 0.77 15.99 -12.45
N GLN A 146 1.09 15.90 -11.17
CA GLN A 146 2.17 16.64 -10.53
C GLN A 146 3.55 16.08 -10.82
N VAL A 147 3.65 14.79 -11.12
CA VAL A 147 4.93 14.13 -11.43
C VAL A 147 5.03 13.92 -12.92
N GLU A 148 4.22 13.04 -13.51
CA GLU A 148 4.41 12.62 -14.91
C GLU A 148 4.14 13.76 -15.90
N GLN A 149 2.97 14.39 -15.85
CA GLN A 149 2.62 15.49 -16.77
C GLN A 149 3.53 16.71 -16.55
N LYS A 150 3.74 17.13 -15.29
CA LYS A 150 4.60 18.27 -15.01
C LYS A 150 6.05 18.04 -15.45
N SER A 151 6.58 16.82 -15.32
CA SER A 151 7.91 16.49 -15.84
C SER A 151 8.02 16.67 -17.35
N ILE A 152 6.96 16.33 -18.10
CA ILE A 152 6.91 16.55 -19.55
C ILE A 152 6.87 18.05 -19.87
N GLU A 153 6.06 18.82 -19.13
CA GLU A 153 5.97 20.28 -19.30
C GLU A 153 7.32 20.97 -19.04
N LEU A 154 8.06 20.54 -18.01
CA LEU A 154 9.39 21.05 -17.69
C LEU A 154 10.43 20.79 -18.78
N GLY A 155 10.18 19.84 -19.69
CA GLY A 155 11.02 19.64 -20.87
C GLY A 155 11.02 20.80 -21.86
N LEU A 156 10.16 21.82 -21.67
CA LEU A 156 10.21 23.09 -22.43
C LEU A 156 11.20 24.09 -21.84
N GLU A 157 11.52 23.95 -20.55
CA GLU A 157 12.31 24.92 -19.77
C GLU A 157 13.71 24.41 -19.44
N TYR A 158 13.90 23.09 -19.44
CA TYR A 158 15.12 22.42 -19.02
C TYR A 158 15.67 21.46 -20.08
N ASP A 159 16.99 21.29 -20.11
CA ASP A 159 17.69 20.38 -21.05
C ASP A 159 17.99 18.99 -20.47
N TYR A 160 18.05 18.86 -19.14
CA TYR A 160 18.41 17.61 -18.46
C TYR A 160 17.41 17.23 -17.36
N ILE A 161 17.16 15.94 -17.22
CA ILE A 161 16.46 15.33 -16.08
C ILE A 161 17.38 14.30 -15.39
N PHE A 162 17.42 14.36 -14.07
CA PHE A 162 18.07 13.38 -13.21
C PHE A 162 17.01 12.65 -12.40
N HIS A 163 17.12 11.33 -12.38
CA HIS A 163 16.31 10.45 -11.55
C HIS A 163 17.18 9.92 -10.41
N THR A 164 16.62 9.84 -9.21
CA THR A 164 17.22 9.09 -8.10
C THR A 164 16.13 8.67 -7.10
N ASP A 165 16.37 7.61 -6.35
CA ASP A 165 15.52 7.18 -5.22
C ASP A 165 16.35 6.88 -3.99
N ILE A 166 15.66 6.81 -2.85
CA ILE A 166 16.25 6.44 -1.57
C ILE A 166 16.09 4.94 -1.34
N VAL A 167 17.21 4.25 -1.05
CA VAL A 167 17.19 2.81 -0.75
C VAL A 167 16.44 2.55 0.54
N ASP A 168 15.42 1.69 0.45
CA ASP A 168 14.62 1.22 1.59
C ASP A 168 14.13 2.36 2.49
N CYS A 169 13.59 3.43 1.90
CA CYS A 169 13.27 4.68 2.59
C CYS A 169 12.60 4.49 3.96
N TYR A 170 11.52 3.71 4.04
CA TYR A 170 10.80 3.48 5.31
C TYR A 170 11.64 2.71 6.33
N GLY A 171 12.41 1.72 5.90
CA GLY A 171 13.32 0.95 6.76
C GLY A 171 14.57 1.73 7.19
N ALA A 172 14.97 2.74 6.41
CA ALA A 172 16.13 3.58 6.65
C ALA A 172 15.83 4.82 7.52
N ILE A 173 14.55 5.18 7.72
CA ILE A 173 14.20 6.32 8.58
C ILE A 173 14.65 6.04 10.02
N TYR A 174 15.57 6.86 10.51
CA TYR A 174 15.96 6.89 11.91
C TYR A 174 14.87 7.61 12.72
N THR A 175 14.23 6.98 13.69
CA THR A 175 13.04 7.52 14.36
C THR A 175 13.31 8.84 15.09
N HIS A 176 14.53 9.06 15.57
CA HIS A 176 14.95 10.33 16.16
C HIS A 176 15.06 11.50 15.16
N SER A 177 15.06 11.23 13.85
CA SER A 177 14.95 12.28 12.83
C SER A 177 13.59 12.96 12.82
N ILE A 178 12.54 12.32 13.34
CA ILE A 178 11.18 12.88 13.42
C ILE A 178 11.13 14.06 14.40
N PRO A 179 11.65 13.95 15.64
CA PRO A 179 11.88 15.11 16.49
C PRO A 179 12.70 16.21 15.83
N TRP A 180 13.74 15.87 15.06
CA TRP A 180 14.56 16.89 14.37
C TRP A 180 13.74 17.63 13.31
N ALA A 181 12.91 16.92 12.56
CA ALA A 181 12.02 17.49 11.56
C ALA A 181 11.00 18.46 12.17
N ILE A 182 10.32 18.05 13.25
CA ILE A 182 9.23 18.84 13.84
C ILE A 182 9.74 19.96 14.74
N HIS A 183 10.83 19.73 15.49
CA HIS A 183 11.25 20.65 16.56
C HIS A 183 12.63 21.28 16.35
N THR A 184 13.36 20.90 15.29
CA THR A 184 14.81 21.13 15.10
C THR A 184 15.70 20.24 15.97
N ARG A 185 16.93 20.01 15.50
CA ARG A 185 17.90 19.14 16.17
C ARG A 185 18.33 19.69 17.53
N GLU A 186 18.43 21.01 17.66
CA GLU A 186 18.85 21.71 18.86
C GLU A 186 17.83 21.56 19.99
N VAL A 187 16.54 21.74 19.69
CA VAL A 187 15.45 21.60 20.65
C VAL A 187 15.31 20.14 21.06
N ALA A 188 15.29 19.22 20.10
CA ALA A 188 15.16 17.79 20.37
C ALA A 188 16.29 17.22 21.26
N LYS A 189 17.51 17.78 21.17
CA LYS A 189 18.63 17.36 22.04
C LYS A 189 18.50 17.85 23.48
N LYS A 190 17.87 19.00 23.69
CA LYS A 190 17.65 19.61 25.02
C LYS A 190 16.45 18.99 25.72
N GLU A 191 15.33 18.87 25.00
CA GLU A 191 14.08 18.29 25.49
C GLU A 191 14.00 16.81 25.11
N ARG A 192 14.60 15.94 25.93
CA ARG A 192 14.62 14.47 25.70
C ARG A 192 13.36 13.73 26.18
N ASN A 193 12.45 14.43 26.85
CA ASN A 193 11.22 13.85 27.38
C ASN A 193 10.10 13.89 26.32
N ASP A 194 9.07 13.06 26.47
CA ASP A 194 7.90 12.97 25.56
C ASP A 194 6.98 14.21 25.60
N LYS A 195 7.44 15.36 26.10
CA LYS A 195 6.67 16.61 26.12
C LYS A 195 6.43 17.19 24.72
N CYS A 196 7.33 16.90 23.78
CA CYS A 196 7.22 17.38 22.41
C CYS A 196 6.66 16.27 21.53
N ILE A 197 5.72 16.60 20.63
CA ILE A 197 5.06 15.60 19.77
C ILE A 197 6.05 14.74 18.97
N GLY A 198 7.20 15.29 18.55
CA GLY A 198 8.20 14.51 17.82
C GLY A 198 8.78 13.36 18.65
N ASN A 199 9.01 13.58 19.95
CA ASN A 199 9.47 12.53 20.86
C ASN A 199 8.36 11.51 21.15
N ALA A 200 7.11 11.98 21.28
CA ALA A 200 5.97 11.08 21.43
C ALA A 200 5.80 10.14 20.21
N ILE A 201 5.97 10.67 18.99
CA ILE A 201 5.97 9.87 17.75
C ILE A 201 7.15 8.88 17.74
N ASP A 202 8.37 9.34 18.04
CA ASP A 202 9.57 8.50 18.14
C ASP A 202 9.36 7.34 19.14
N THR A 203 8.88 7.64 20.35
CA THR A 203 8.56 6.65 21.38
C THR A 203 7.51 5.65 20.94
N ALA A 204 6.44 6.10 20.28
CA ALA A 204 5.40 5.21 19.74
C ALA A 204 5.96 4.27 18.65
N LEU A 205 6.77 4.78 17.72
CA LEU A 205 7.35 3.99 16.63
C LEU A 205 8.36 2.96 17.14
N LYS A 206 9.21 3.32 18.12
CA LYS A 206 10.07 2.35 18.82
C LYS A 206 9.23 1.28 19.53
N GLY A 207 8.12 1.69 20.14
CA GLY A 207 7.14 0.77 20.75
C GLY A 207 6.58 -0.25 19.75
N MET A 208 6.26 0.21 18.53
CA MET A 208 5.78 -0.61 17.42
C MET A 208 6.86 -1.53 16.81
N ASN A 209 8.14 -1.25 17.05
CA ASN A 209 9.27 -1.94 16.39
C ASN A 209 10.28 -2.55 17.39
N TYR A 210 9.80 -3.14 18.49
CA TYR A 210 10.64 -3.85 19.46
C TYR A 210 11.83 -3.03 19.99
N GLY A 211 11.60 -1.73 20.23
CA GLY A 211 12.60 -0.79 20.73
C GLY A 211 13.65 -0.35 19.72
N GLN A 212 13.56 -0.81 18.46
CA GLN A 212 14.49 -0.39 17.41
C GLN A 212 14.25 1.07 17.01
N THR A 213 15.34 1.76 16.71
CA THR A 213 15.36 3.19 16.34
C THR A 213 15.50 3.41 14.84
N ASN A 214 15.65 2.35 14.05
CA ASN A 214 15.69 2.42 12.59
C ASN A 214 14.48 1.70 12.02
N GLY A 215 13.86 2.36 11.04
CA GLY A 215 12.70 1.85 10.33
C GLY A 215 11.38 2.28 10.98
N ILE A 216 10.43 2.66 10.12
CA ILE A 216 9.04 2.88 10.50
C ILE A 216 8.15 1.84 9.80
N PRO A 217 7.01 1.44 10.39
CA PRO A 217 6.05 0.55 9.73
C PRO A 217 5.64 1.10 8.36
N GLN A 218 5.48 0.22 7.37
CA GLN A 218 4.99 0.60 6.04
C GLN A 218 3.58 0.04 5.81
N GLY A 219 2.69 0.83 5.22
CA GLY A 219 1.39 0.34 4.77
C GLY A 219 0.17 1.13 5.26
N SER A 220 0.34 2.30 5.86
CA SER A 220 -0.75 3.16 6.29
C SER A 220 -0.51 4.61 5.88
N VAL A 221 -1.58 5.38 5.73
CA VAL A 221 -1.53 6.82 5.39
C VAL A 221 -0.81 7.62 6.48
N LEU A 222 -0.92 7.19 7.73
CA LEU A 222 -0.23 7.83 8.86
C LEU A 222 1.30 7.71 8.73
N MET A 223 1.80 6.51 8.40
CA MET A 223 3.24 6.30 8.26
C MET A 223 3.79 7.04 7.05
N ASP A 224 3.01 7.06 5.98
CA ASP A 224 3.26 7.89 4.80
C ASP A 224 3.39 9.38 5.16
N PHE A 225 2.50 9.90 6.01
CA PHE A 225 2.55 11.29 6.48
C PHE A 225 3.77 11.56 7.38
N ILE A 226 4.11 10.63 8.28
CA ILE A 226 5.31 10.74 9.13
C ILE A 226 6.59 10.70 8.29
N ALA A 227 6.66 9.84 7.26
CA ALA A 227 7.78 9.84 6.31
C ALA A 227 7.95 11.20 5.63
N GLU A 228 6.85 11.85 5.24
CA GLU A 228 6.91 13.20 4.64
C GLU A 228 7.44 14.27 5.61
N MET A 229 7.32 14.09 6.93
CA MET A 229 7.95 15.01 7.89
C MET A 229 9.47 14.98 7.77
N VAL A 230 10.05 13.78 7.71
CA VAL A 230 11.50 13.57 7.59
C VAL A 230 11.99 13.97 6.19
N LEU A 231 11.25 13.60 5.15
CA LEU A 231 11.62 13.94 3.77
C LEU A 231 11.50 15.44 3.50
N GLY A 232 10.46 16.11 4.01
CA GLY A 232 10.33 17.57 3.91
C GLY A 232 11.45 18.30 4.68
N TYR A 233 11.90 17.74 5.79
CA TYR A 233 13.09 18.24 6.48
C TYR A 233 14.35 18.09 5.60
N ILE A 234 14.54 16.95 4.92
CA ILE A 234 15.65 16.77 3.97
C ILE A 234 15.56 17.78 2.81
N ASP A 235 14.37 17.98 2.23
CA ASP A 235 14.12 18.94 1.15
C ASP A 235 14.54 20.36 1.54
N LYS A 236 14.22 20.76 2.78
CA LYS A 236 14.65 22.05 3.36
C LYS A 236 16.16 22.19 3.41
N TYR A 237 16.86 21.17 3.92
CA TYR A 237 18.32 21.19 3.99
C TYR A 237 18.95 21.23 2.61
N LEU A 238 18.41 20.46 1.66
CA LEU A 238 18.89 20.48 0.28
C LEU A 238 18.77 21.90 -0.28
N SER A 239 17.59 22.51 -0.17
CA SER A 239 17.34 23.85 -0.70
C SER A 239 18.26 24.91 -0.09
N ASN A 240 18.58 24.82 1.21
CA ASN A 240 19.52 25.74 1.87
C ASN A 240 20.98 25.58 1.41
N CYS A 241 21.34 24.42 0.85
CA CYS A 241 22.70 24.13 0.37
C CYS A 241 22.91 24.50 -1.09
N LEU A 242 21.83 24.76 -1.84
CA LEU A 242 21.89 25.08 -3.27
C LEU A 242 22.06 26.59 -3.49
N ASP A 243 22.76 26.94 -4.56
CA ASP A 243 22.97 28.32 -4.96
C ASP A 243 21.67 28.93 -5.50
N GLU A 244 21.28 30.11 -5.02
CA GLU A 244 20.08 30.81 -5.48
C GLU A 244 20.14 31.19 -6.98
N SER A 245 21.33 31.28 -7.55
CA SER A 245 21.53 31.55 -8.98
C SER A 245 21.38 30.31 -9.87
N MET A 246 21.31 29.11 -9.28
CA MET A 246 21.16 27.87 -10.03
C MET A 246 19.73 27.73 -10.56
N GLU A 247 19.58 27.59 -11.88
CA GLU A 247 18.29 27.32 -12.51
C GLU A 247 17.97 25.82 -12.42
N TYR A 248 17.12 25.46 -11.46
CA TYR A 248 16.69 24.08 -11.29
C TYR A 248 15.22 23.97 -10.89
N HIS A 249 14.64 22.81 -11.12
CA HIS A 249 13.34 22.43 -10.59
C HIS A 249 13.41 21.01 -10.02
N ILE A 250 12.83 20.75 -8.85
CA ILE A 250 12.80 19.40 -8.26
C ILE A 250 11.36 19.00 -7.98
N ILE A 251 10.98 17.83 -8.46
CA ILE A 251 9.74 17.16 -8.07
C ILE A 251 10.10 15.92 -7.26
N ARG A 252 9.54 15.81 -6.06
CA ARG A 252 9.68 14.63 -5.21
C ARG A 252 8.34 13.92 -5.05
N TYR A 253 8.34 12.61 -5.22
CA TYR A 253 7.23 11.74 -4.86
C TYR A 253 7.73 10.62 -3.98
N ARG A 254 7.42 10.68 -2.69
CA ARG A 254 7.97 9.78 -1.67
C ARG A 254 9.49 9.87 -1.70
N ASP A 255 10.13 8.74 -1.93
CA ASP A 255 11.57 8.55 -2.07
C ASP A 255 12.11 8.86 -3.46
N ASP A 256 11.26 8.99 -4.48
CA ASP A 256 11.67 9.27 -5.87
C ASP A 256 11.85 10.78 -6.09
N TYR A 257 13.03 11.20 -6.54
CA TYR A 257 13.35 12.56 -6.96
C TYR A 257 13.50 12.65 -8.49
N ARG A 258 12.95 13.73 -9.06
CA ARG A 258 13.20 14.18 -10.43
C ARG A 258 13.76 15.59 -10.40
N ILE A 259 15.00 15.76 -10.83
CA ILE A 259 15.72 17.03 -10.79
C ILE A 259 15.93 17.50 -12.22
N PHE A 260 15.47 18.70 -12.54
CA PHE A 260 15.53 19.33 -13.86
C PHE A 260 16.53 20.47 -13.83
N THR A 261 17.42 20.52 -14.81
CA THR A 261 18.51 21.51 -14.89
C THR A 261 18.88 21.82 -16.34
N ASN A 262 19.49 22.97 -16.59
CA ASN A 262 20.07 23.33 -17.90
C ASN A 262 21.56 22.94 -18.03
N SER A 263 22.16 22.46 -16.94
CA SER A 263 23.54 22.02 -16.91
C SER A 263 23.65 20.69 -16.18
N LYS A 264 24.33 19.73 -16.83
CA LYS A 264 24.66 18.46 -16.18
C LYS A 264 25.44 18.67 -14.88
N GLN A 265 26.31 19.68 -14.83
CA GLN A 265 27.11 19.98 -13.64
C GLN A 265 26.25 20.41 -12.44
N ASP A 266 25.16 21.13 -12.70
CA ASP A 266 24.23 21.57 -11.67
C ASP A 266 23.44 20.38 -11.13
N GLY A 267 22.94 19.52 -12.03
CA GLY A 267 22.28 18.27 -11.63
C GLY A 267 23.20 17.33 -10.82
N ASP A 268 24.44 17.14 -11.25
CA ASP A 268 25.45 16.37 -10.50
C ASP A 268 25.74 17.00 -9.12
N THR A 269 25.73 18.33 -9.02
CA THR A 269 25.89 19.06 -7.76
C THR A 269 24.71 18.81 -6.82
N ILE A 270 23.47 18.91 -7.31
CA ILE A 270 22.26 18.64 -6.52
C ILE A 270 22.26 17.19 -6.01
N ILE A 271 22.56 16.22 -6.87
CA ILE A 271 22.66 14.80 -6.48
C ILE A 271 23.71 14.58 -5.40
N ARG A 272 24.89 15.23 -5.53
CA ARG A 272 25.96 15.14 -4.53
C ARG A 272 25.53 15.71 -3.17
N GLU A 273 24.93 16.89 -3.14
CA GLU A 273 24.48 17.51 -1.88
C GLU A 273 23.34 16.70 -1.25
N LEU A 274 22.37 16.24 -2.04
CA LEU A 274 21.32 15.33 -1.56
C LEU A 274 21.91 14.05 -0.96
N SER A 275 22.91 13.44 -1.63
CA SER A 275 23.58 12.25 -1.12
C SER A 275 24.30 12.49 0.21
N LYS A 276 24.92 13.65 0.41
CA LYS A 276 25.57 13.99 1.68
C LYS A 276 24.54 14.13 2.80
N ILE A 277 23.47 14.89 2.57
CA ILE A 277 22.39 15.12 3.54
C ILE A 277 21.75 13.79 3.95
N LEU A 278 21.42 12.93 2.97
CA LEU A 278 20.88 11.60 3.25
C LEU A 278 21.84 10.76 4.11
N SER A 279 23.14 10.79 3.81
CA SER A 279 24.14 10.05 4.59
C SER A 279 24.20 10.52 6.05
N GLU A 280 24.06 11.81 6.33
CA GLU A 280 23.99 12.34 7.70
C GLU A 280 22.74 11.86 8.45
N MET A 281 21.67 11.56 7.72
CA MET A 281 20.40 11.03 8.24
C MET A 281 20.37 9.50 8.31
N GLY A 282 21.45 8.81 7.94
CA GLY A 282 21.52 7.34 7.91
C GLY A 282 20.87 6.70 6.68
N MET A 283 20.53 7.51 5.68
CA MET A 283 19.89 7.08 4.42
C MET A 283 20.90 7.13 3.26
N ARG A 284 20.56 6.54 2.11
CA ARG A 284 21.40 6.60 0.91
C ARG A 284 20.60 6.57 -0.38
N LEU A 285 21.15 7.18 -1.43
CA LEU A 285 20.62 7.06 -2.77
C LEU A 285 20.84 5.67 -3.35
N ASN A 286 19.96 5.28 -4.27
CA ASN A 286 20.03 4.04 -5.00
C ASN A 286 20.84 4.22 -6.29
N GLY A 287 22.08 3.75 -6.30
CA GLY A 287 22.98 3.91 -7.44
C GLY A 287 22.46 3.30 -8.74
N GLU A 288 21.70 2.19 -8.69
CA GLU A 288 21.18 1.52 -9.89
C GLU A 288 20.07 2.31 -10.59
N LYS A 289 19.35 3.12 -9.83
CA LYS A 289 18.24 3.95 -10.31
C LYS A 289 18.60 5.43 -10.35
N THR A 290 19.84 5.77 -10.01
CA THR A 290 20.36 7.13 -10.12
C THR A 290 20.98 7.31 -11.50
N TYR A 291 20.34 8.08 -12.36
CA TYR A 291 20.81 8.34 -13.72
C TYR A 291 20.32 9.70 -14.22
N HIS A 292 20.87 10.15 -15.34
CA HIS A 292 20.43 11.36 -16.03
C HIS A 292 20.12 11.08 -17.49
N SER A 293 19.33 11.96 -18.09
CA SER A 293 18.94 11.91 -19.50
C SER A 293 18.78 13.33 -20.04
N ASN A 294 19.07 13.51 -21.32
CA ASN A 294 18.72 14.69 -22.10
C ASN A 294 17.45 14.49 -22.96
N ASP A 295 16.83 13.30 -22.88
CA ASP A 295 15.50 13.03 -23.42
C ASP A 295 14.48 13.06 -22.28
N ILE A 296 14.10 14.29 -21.90
CA ILE A 296 13.22 14.52 -20.75
C ILE A 296 11.86 13.86 -20.93
N ILE A 297 11.30 13.90 -22.14
CA ILE A 297 9.95 13.36 -22.40
C ILE A 297 9.95 11.85 -22.20
N ASN A 298 10.90 11.14 -22.80
CA ASN A 298 10.97 9.69 -22.68
C ASN A 298 11.27 9.27 -21.23
N SER A 299 12.20 9.96 -20.55
CA SER A 299 12.54 9.69 -19.15
C SER A 299 11.45 10.07 -18.14
N SER A 300 10.53 10.96 -18.52
CA SER A 300 9.38 11.33 -17.67
C SER A 300 8.33 10.22 -17.57
N ILE A 301 8.24 9.35 -18.58
CA ILE A 301 7.25 8.29 -18.71
C ILE A 301 7.86 6.96 -18.25
N LYS A 302 7.11 6.21 -17.43
CA LYS A 302 7.57 4.88 -17.01
C LYS A 302 7.64 3.90 -18.21
N GLU A 303 8.71 3.12 -18.28
CA GLU A 303 8.95 2.16 -19.37
C GLU A 303 7.80 1.15 -19.57
N ASP A 304 7.19 0.69 -18.47
CA ASP A 304 6.06 -0.25 -18.52
C ASP A 304 4.84 0.35 -19.26
N LYS A 305 4.63 1.67 -19.12
CA LYS A 305 3.57 2.38 -19.85
C LYS A 305 3.89 2.50 -21.34
N LEU A 306 5.14 2.83 -21.69
CA LEU A 306 5.58 2.90 -23.10
C LEU A 306 5.39 1.55 -23.80
N HIS A 307 5.83 0.46 -23.15
CA HIS A 307 5.63 -0.89 -23.66
C HIS A 307 4.14 -1.26 -23.79
N GLN A 308 3.30 -0.83 -22.84
CA GLN A 308 1.86 -1.06 -22.92
C GLN A 308 1.21 -0.29 -24.09
N ILE A 309 1.65 0.93 -24.38
CA ILE A 309 1.15 1.73 -25.51
C ILE A 309 1.36 0.99 -26.83
N ILE A 310 2.56 0.44 -27.04
CA ILE A 310 2.89 -0.34 -28.24
C ILE A 310 1.99 -1.57 -28.37
N ASN A 311 1.77 -2.30 -27.27
CA ASN A 311 0.97 -3.52 -27.27
C ASN A 311 -0.54 -3.28 -27.39
N ASN A 312 -1.05 -2.16 -26.87
CA ASN A 312 -2.47 -1.78 -27.01
C ASN A 312 -2.87 -1.52 -28.48
N TYR A 313 -1.91 -1.20 -29.34
CA TYR A 313 -2.11 -1.06 -30.78
C TYR A 313 -2.46 -2.41 -31.45
N GLN A 314 -2.03 -3.52 -30.85
CA GLN A 314 -2.28 -4.88 -31.35
C GLN A 314 -3.47 -5.53 -30.62
N GLN A 315 -4.69 -5.03 -30.85
CA GLN A 315 -5.89 -5.58 -30.21
C GLN A 315 -6.12 -7.06 -30.59
N GLN A 316 -5.93 -7.96 -29.62
CA GLN A 316 -6.21 -9.39 -29.79
C GLN A 316 -7.68 -9.69 -29.46
N LYS A 317 -8.36 -10.46 -30.32
CA LYS A 317 -9.77 -10.88 -30.10
C LYS A 317 -9.91 -12.13 -29.24
N ASP A 318 -8.87 -12.97 -29.22
CA ASP A 318 -8.81 -14.27 -28.57
C ASP A 318 -8.28 -14.16 -27.12
N LEU A 319 -8.95 -14.82 -26.15
CA LEU A 319 -8.61 -14.66 -24.73
C LEU A 319 -7.23 -15.22 -24.41
N LYS A 320 -6.86 -16.37 -24.97
CA LYS A 320 -5.53 -16.96 -24.79
C LYS A 320 -4.45 -16.00 -25.30
N LYS A 321 -4.62 -15.42 -26.49
CA LYS A 321 -3.68 -14.41 -27.02
C LYS A 321 -3.63 -13.16 -26.14
N GLN A 322 -4.77 -12.67 -25.65
CA GLN A 322 -4.81 -11.54 -24.70
C GLN A 322 -3.99 -11.84 -23.45
N LEU A 323 -4.17 -13.02 -22.84
CA LEU A 323 -3.40 -13.45 -21.67
C LEU A 323 -1.90 -13.58 -21.97
N LEU A 324 -1.51 -14.08 -23.16
CA LEU A 324 -0.10 -14.17 -23.55
C LEU A 324 0.56 -12.79 -23.73
N VAL A 325 -0.17 -11.79 -24.24
CA VAL A 325 0.32 -10.40 -24.32
C VAL A 325 0.52 -9.84 -22.91
N ILE A 326 -0.45 -10.06 -22.00
CA ILE A 326 -0.31 -9.64 -20.59
C ILE A 326 0.84 -10.39 -19.91
N LYS A 327 1.03 -11.68 -20.23
CA LYS A 327 2.16 -12.47 -19.72
C LYS A 327 3.50 -11.88 -20.17
N ASN A 328 3.62 -11.50 -21.44
CA ASN A 328 4.83 -10.83 -21.95
C ASN A 328 5.08 -9.50 -21.22
N LEU A 329 4.04 -8.68 -21.00
CA LEU A 329 4.15 -7.47 -20.17
C LEU A 329 4.63 -7.80 -18.75
N SER A 330 4.16 -8.90 -18.16
CA SER A 330 4.56 -9.32 -16.80
C SER A 330 5.99 -9.85 -16.71
N ASP A 331 6.53 -10.43 -17.80
CA ASP A 331 7.91 -10.91 -17.85
C ASP A 331 8.88 -9.75 -18.00
N ASN A 332 8.53 -8.72 -18.77
CA ASN A 332 9.35 -7.52 -18.98
C ASN A 332 9.26 -6.52 -17.81
N TYR A 333 8.07 -6.38 -17.20
CA TYR A 333 7.81 -5.39 -16.16
C TYR A 333 7.04 -6.01 -14.97
N PRO A 334 7.72 -6.84 -14.15
CA PRO A 334 7.10 -7.49 -12.99
C PRO A 334 6.62 -6.46 -11.96
N ASN A 335 5.50 -6.76 -11.29
CA ASN A 335 4.79 -5.95 -10.30
C ASN A 335 4.45 -4.51 -10.72
N SER A 336 4.45 -4.25 -12.03
CA SER A 336 4.19 -2.92 -12.57
C SER A 336 2.72 -2.49 -12.45
N GLY A 337 2.50 -1.18 -12.42
CA GLY A 337 1.15 -0.61 -12.44
C GLY A 337 0.44 -0.86 -13.78
N SER A 338 1.19 -0.92 -14.89
CA SER A 338 0.63 -1.21 -16.21
C SER A 338 0.13 -2.65 -16.33
N LEU A 339 0.84 -3.62 -15.72
CA LEU A 339 0.37 -5.01 -15.62
C LEU A 339 -0.96 -5.09 -14.85
N GLU A 340 -1.02 -4.45 -13.68
CA GLU A 340 -2.24 -4.40 -12.87
C GLU A 340 -3.40 -3.80 -13.67
N LYS A 341 -3.19 -2.66 -14.36
CA LYS A 341 -4.20 -2.02 -15.21
C LYS A 341 -4.65 -2.94 -16.35
N ALA A 342 -3.73 -3.64 -17.01
CA ALA A 342 -4.05 -4.55 -18.11
C ALA A 342 -4.95 -5.72 -17.63
N LEU A 343 -4.62 -6.32 -16.49
CA LEU A 343 -5.44 -7.38 -15.88
C LEU A 343 -6.79 -6.86 -15.40
N LYS A 344 -6.87 -5.68 -14.78
CA LYS A 344 -8.15 -5.08 -14.38
C LYS A 344 -9.05 -4.82 -15.57
N LYS A 345 -8.48 -4.35 -16.69
CA LYS A 345 -9.21 -4.16 -17.96
C LYS A 345 -9.73 -5.50 -18.47
N LEU A 346 -8.87 -6.52 -18.52
CA LEU A 346 -9.27 -7.87 -18.91
C LEU A 346 -10.41 -8.38 -18.02
N ASP A 347 -10.30 -8.23 -16.71
CA ASP A 347 -11.28 -8.69 -15.74
C ASP A 347 -12.66 -8.03 -15.92
N LYS A 348 -12.66 -6.71 -16.15
CA LYS A 348 -13.88 -5.94 -16.47
C LYS A 348 -14.49 -6.40 -17.80
N ASP A 349 -13.68 -6.62 -18.82
CA ASP A 349 -14.14 -7.06 -20.14
C ASP A 349 -14.69 -8.49 -20.10
N LEU A 350 -14.08 -9.38 -19.32
CA LEU A 350 -14.60 -10.72 -19.05
C LEU A 350 -15.95 -10.65 -18.33
N GLY A 351 -16.07 -9.83 -17.29
CA GLY A 351 -17.35 -9.61 -16.59
C GLY A 351 -18.48 -9.16 -17.52
N LYS A 352 -18.20 -8.24 -18.45
CA LYS A 352 -19.16 -7.81 -19.49
C LYS A 352 -19.53 -8.95 -20.45
N LYS A 353 -18.53 -9.70 -20.94
CA LYS A 353 -18.75 -10.83 -21.87
C LYS A 353 -19.56 -11.96 -21.23
N ILE A 354 -19.41 -12.20 -19.93
CA ILE A 354 -20.17 -13.21 -19.18
C ILE A 354 -21.64 -12.78 -19.05
N LYS A 355 -21.91 -11.50 -18.75
CA LYS A 355 -23.28 -10.96 -18.61
C LYS A 355 -24.04 -10.86 -19.94
N ASN A 356 -23.33 -10.69 -21.06
CA ASN A 356 -23.94 -10.64 -22.40
C ASN A 356 -24.50 -12.01 -22.83
N LYS A 357 -25.74 -12.30 -22.45
CA LYS A 357 -26.55 -13.36 -23.09
C LYS A 357 -26.89 -12.91 -24.52
N ARG A 358 -26.60 -13.73 -25.54
CA ARG A 358 -27.15 -13.50 -26.88
C ARG A 358 -28.65 -13.79 -26.81
N PHE A 359 -29.49 -12.76 -26.87
CA PHE A 359 -30.92 -12.93 -27.16
C PHE A 359 -31.04 -13.28 -28.64
N ALA A 360 -31.30 -14.55 -28.96
CA ALA A 360 -31.69 -14.94 -30.31
C ALA A 360 -33.08 -14.35 -30.58
N LYS A 361 -33.13 -13.30 -31.41
CA LYS A 361 -34.38 -12.81 -31.99
C LYS A 361 -34.92 -13.95 -32.87
N HIS A 362 -36.11 -14.44 -32.52
CA HIS A 362 -36.99 -15.41 -33.20
C HIS A 362 -37.05 -16.84 -32.61
N ALA A 363 -38.13 -17.06 -31.85
CA ALA A 363 -39.02 -18.23 -31.84
C ALA A 363 -38.71 -19.53 -31.05
N PHE A 364 -37.63 -19.66 -30.28
CA PHE A 364 -37.56 -20.73 -29.26
C PHE A 364 -36.65 -20.30 -28.10
N PHE A 365 -37.10 -20.48 -26.86
CA PHE A 365 -36.41 -20.07 -25.64
C PHE A 365 -35.18 -20.96 -25.34
N ILE A 366 -34.20 -20.99 -26.24
CA ILE A 366 -32.89 -21.61 -25.99
C ILE A 366 -31.94 -20.50 -25.55
N ILE A 367 -31.68 -20.42 -24.24
CA ILE A 367 -30.60 -19.58 -23.70
C ILE A 367 -29.29 -20.18 -24.19
N GLN A 368 -28.71 -19.62 -25.25
CA GLN A 368 -27.43 -20.10 -25.76
C GLN A 368 -26.31 -19.67 -24.79
N GLU A 369 -25.52 -20.64 -24.33
CA GLU A 369 -24.34 -20.40 -23.49
C GLU A 369 -23.40 -19.41 -24.20
N SER A 370 -22.90 -18.40 -23.47
CA SER A 370 -22.04 -17.39 -24.07
C SER A 370 -20.73 -18.03 -24.55
N LYS A 371 -20.21 -17.57 -25.70
CA LYS A 371 -18.97 -18.10 -26.32
C LYS A 371 -17.81 -18.21 -25.32
N ILE A 372 -17.74 -17.26 -24.38
CA ILE A 372 -16.70 -17.19 -23.35
C ILE A 372 -16.82 -18.33 -22.33
N LYS A 373 -18.04 -18.74 -21.94
CA LYS A 373 -18.25 -19.85 -21.01
C LYS A 373 -17.87 -21.20 -21.63
N LYS A 374 -18.17 -21.37 -22.92
CA LYS A 374 -17.70 -22.54 -23.69
C LYS A 374 -16.17 -22.58 -23.72
N GLU A 375 -15.54 -21.44 -23.99
CA GLU A 375 -14.08 -21.32 -23.97
C GLU A 375 -13.48 -21.67 -22.59
N PHE A 376 -14.11 -21.27 -21.48
CA PHE A 376 -13.70 -21.68 -20.13
C PHE A 376 -13.79 -23.19 -19.94
N LYS A 377 -14.93 -23.82 -20.27
CA LYS A 377 -15.10 -25.27 -20.11
C LYS A 377 -14.10 -26.08 -20.93
N GLU A 378 -13.79 -25.64 -22.15
CA GLU A 378 -12.87 -26.34 -23.05
C GLU A 378 -11.39 -26.08 -22.74
N ASN A 379 -11.04 -24.88 -22.26
CA ASN A 379 -9.64 -24.43 -22.17
C ASN A 379 -9.19 -23.92 -20.79
N TYR A 380 -9.98 -24.09 -19.72
CA TYR A 380 -9.66 -23.57 -18.38
C TYR A 380 -8.23 -23.92 -17.93
N SER A 381 -7.77 -25.15 -18.15
CA SER A 381 -6.42 -25.58 -17.76
C SER A 381 -5.33 -24.70 -18.37
N THR A 382 -5.45 -24.37 -19.67
CA THR A 382 -4.49 -23.49 -20.37
C THR A 382 -4.57 -22.06 -19.83
N LEU A 383 -5.79 -21.52 -19.68
CA LEU A 383 -6.01 -20.15 -19.22
C LEU A 383 -5.50 -19.95 -17.79
N VAL A 384 -5.83 -20.88 -16.89
CA VAL A 384 -5.36 -20.89 -15.50
C VAL A 384 -3.85 -21.05 -15.45
N SER A 385 -3.25 -21.92 -16.26
CA SER A 385 -1.79 -22.10 -16.28
C SER A 385 -1.06 -20.79 -16.60
N ILE A 386 -1.53 -20.03 -17.60
CA ILE A 386 -0.96 -18.72 -17.94
C ILE A 386 -1.17 -17.72 -16.81
N LEU A 387 -2.39 -17.63 -16.25
CA LEU A 387 -2.69 -16.72 -15.14
C LEU A 387 -1.84 -16.99 -13.90
N VAL A 388 -1.66 -18.26 -13.55
CA VAL A 388 -0.84 -18.68 -12.42
C VAL A 388 0.64 -18.36 -12.66
N ASP A 389 1.13 -18.53 -13.88
CA ASP A 389 2.49 -18.13 -14.24
C ASP A 389 2.72 -16.62 -14.06
N ILE A 390 1.75 -15.80 -14.48
CA ILE A 390 1.76 -14.36 -14.22
C ILE A 390 1.77 -14.09 -12.71
N ALA A 391 0.87 -14.71 -11.94
CA ALA A 391 0.77 -14.46 -10.50
C ALA A 391 2.05 -14.81 -9.74
N LEU A 392 2.78 -15.86 -10.13
CA LEU A 392 3.98 -16.35 -9.41
C LEU A 392 5.09 -15.32 -9.26
N LYS A 393 5.17 -14.34 -10.18
CA LYS A 393 6.17 -13.27 -10.15
C LYS A 393 5.58 -11.94 -9.70
N ASN A 394 4.27 -11.89 -9.45
CA ASN A 394 3.55 -10.62 -9.36
C ASN A 394 2.58 -10.54 -8.16
N PRO A 395 3.06 -10.47 -6.90
CA PRO A 395 2.17 -10.39 -5.74
C PRO A 395 1.18 -9.22 -5.74
N ARG A 396 1.54 -8.10 -6.39
CA ARG A 396 0.67 -6.94 -6.52
C ARG A 396 -0.68 -7.27 -7.18
N ILE A 397 -0.72 -8.28 -8.06
CA ILE A 397 -1.92 -8.61 -8.84
C ILE A 397 -2.81 -9.66 -8.17
N TYR A 398 -2.45 -10.21 -7.02
CA TYR A 398 -3.20 -11.32 -6.39
C TYR A 398 -4.72 -11.08 -6.27
N PRO A 399 -5.21 -9.89 -5.86
CA PRO A 399 -6.65 -9.63 -5.85
C PRO A 399 -7.30 -9.83 -7.23
N VAL A 400 -6.73 -9.18 -8.26
CA VAL A 400 -7.27 -9.21 -9.63
C VAL A 400 -7.11 -10.60 -10.24
N PHE A 401 -6.00 -11.28 -9.96
CA PHE A 401 -5.76 -12.68 -10.35
C PHE A 401 -6.87 -13.58 -9.81
N VAL A 402 -7.19 -13.50 -8.52
CA VAL A 402 -8.27 -14.29 -7.89
C VAL A 402 -9.63 -13.91 -8.49
N SER A 403 -9.85 -12.65 -8.83
CA SER A 403 -11.07 -12.23 -9.52
C SER A 403 -11.24 -12.85 -10.91
N ILE A 404 -10.20 -12.86 -11.73
CA ILE A 404 -10.22 -13.51 -13.05
C ILE A 404 -10.34 -15.03 -12.88
N LEU A 405 -9.57 -15.62 -11.96
CA LEU A 405 -9.58 -17.05 -11.67
C LEU A 405 -11.00 -17.51 -11.32
N SER A 406 -11.68 -16.82 -10.40
CA SER A 406 -13.04 -17.15 -9.98
C SER A 406 -14.01 -17.18 -11.17
N LYS A 407 -13.90 -16.23 -12.12
CA LYS A 407 -14.73 -16.20 -13.33
C LYS A 407 -14.51 -17.42 -14.23
N ILE A 408 -13.30 -17.95 -14.28
CA ILE A 408 -12.97 -19.13 -15.09
C ILE A 408 -13.46 -20.40 -14.39
N ILE A 409 -13.18 -20.55 -13.10
CA ILE A 409 -13.46 -21.81 -12.38
C ILE A 409 -14.89 -21.92 -11.88
N CYS A 410 -15.65 -20.84 -11.72
CA CYS A 410 -17.05 -20.95 -11.28
C CYS A 410 -17.97 -21.68 -12.26
N ASP A 411 -17.59 -21.74 -13.55
CA ASP A 411 -18.35 -22.41 -14.61
C ASP A 411 -17.91 -23.86 -14.88
N ILE A 412 -16.94 -24.41 -14.13
CA ILE A 412 -16.48 -25.82 -14.24
C ILE A 412 -17.05 -26.70 -13.11
N SER A 413 -16.89 -28.03 -13.19
CA SER A 413 -17.37 -28.95 -12.14
C SER A 413 -16.61 -28.77 -10.82
N ASP A 414 -17.25 -29.07 -9.68
CA ASP A 414 -16.64 -28.90 -8.36
C ASP A 414 -15.36 -29.73 -8.16
N GLU A 415 -15.32 -30.95 -8.70
CA GLU A 415 -14.10 -31.78 -8.75
C GLU A 415 -12.94 -31.06 -9.45
N ASN A 416 -13.22 -30.41 -10.59
CA ASN A 416 -12.21 -29.66 -11.34
C ASN A 416 -11.82 -28.37 -10.63
N LYS A 417 -12.74 -27.69 -9.93
CA LYS A 417 -12.42 -26.50 -9.11
C LYS A 417 -11.42 -26.87 -8.02
N THR A 418 -11.71 -27.93 -7.26
CA THR A 418 -10.84 -28.43 -6.20
C THR A 418 -9.46 -28.78 -6.75
N LYS A 419 -9.40 -29.53 -7.86
CA LYS A 419 -8.15 -29.88 -8.52
C LYS A 419 -7.34 -28.66 -8.97
N VAL A 420 -7.99 -27.65 -9.55
CA VAL A 420 -7.33 -26.41 -9.96
C VAL A 420 -6.75 -25.68 -8.75
N ILE A 421 -7.53 -25.52 -7.69
CA ILE A 421 -7.08 -24.86 -6.46
C ILE A 421 -5.89 -25.60 -5.87
N GLU A 422 -5.95 -26.93 -5.74
CA GLU A 422 -4.83 -27.75 -5.25
C GLU A 422 -3.54 -27.59 -6.07
N LEU A 423 -3.65 -27.52 -7.39
CA LEU A 423 -2.50 -27.27 -8.27
C LEU A 423 -1.89 -25.90 -8.03
N ILE A 424 -2.72 -24.87 -7.83
CA ILE A 424 -2.26 -23.51 -7.50
C ILE A 424 -1.53 -23.53 -6.16
N LEU A 425 -2.14 -24.12 -5.13
CA LEU A 425 -1.54 -24.24 -3.80
C LEU A 425 -0.19 -24.95 -3.85
N LYS A 426 -0.12 -26.07 -4.55
CA LYS A 426 1.14 -26.82 -4.74
C LYS A 426 2.22 -25.97 -5.40
N LYS A 427 1.85 -25.13 -6.37
CA LYS A 427 2.80 -24.26 -7.09
C LYS A 427 3.31 -23.11 -6.22
N PHE A 428 2.50 -22.62 -5.28
CA PHE A 428 2.88 -21.56 -4.35
C PHE A 428 3.45 -22.06 -3.01
N LYS A 429 3.33 -23.35 -2.68
CA LYS A 429 3.82 -23.93 -1.42
C LYS A 429 5.29 -23.62 -1.12
N ASN A 430 6.15 -23.65 -2.16
CA ASN A 430 7.58 -23.41 -2.01
C ASN A 430 7.98 -21.95 -2.30
N LYS A 431 7.01 -21.06 -2.57
CA LYS A 431 7.27 -19.64 -2.76
C LYS A 431 7.19 -18.95 -1.40
N SER A 432 8.32 -18.40 -0.98
CA SER A 432 8.41 -17.57 0.22
C SER A 432 7.41 -16.40 0.14
N ASN A 433 6.80 -16.09 1.28
CA ASN A 433 5.90 -14.93 1.46
C ASN A 433 4.67 -14.93 0.51
N SER A 434 4.07 -16.11 0.31
CA SER A 434 2.82 -16.27 -0.46
C SER A 434 1.55 -16.04 0.37
N GLU A 435 1.68 -15.57 1.62
CA GLU A 435 0.55 -15.38 2.54
C GLU A 435 -0.54 -14.49 1.96
N TYR A 436 -0.16 -13.39 1.29
CA TYR A 436 -1.13 -12.50 0.66
C TYR A 436 -1.97 -13.20 -0.43
N LEU A 437 -1.38 -14.12 -1.20
CA LEU A 437 -2.14 -14.94 -2.15
C LEU A 437 -3.09 -15.87 -1.41
N PHE A 438 -2.63 -16.52 -0.35
CA PHE A 438 -3.45 -17.47 0.40
C PHE A 438 -4.66 -16.81 1.05
N LEU A 439 -4.56 -15.56 1.51
CA LEU A 439 -5.71 -14.78 1.98
C LEU A 439 -6.75 -14.59 0.87
N TRP A 440 -6.33 -14.26 -0.35
CA TRP A 440 -7.25 -14.12 -1.48
C TRP A 440 -7.79 -15.46 -2.00
N LEU A 441 -6.98 -16.53 -1.98
CA LEU A 441 -7.47 -17.87 -2.33
C LEU A 441 -8.43 -18.43 -1.29
N GLN A 442 -8.28 -18.06 -0.01
CA GLN A 442 -9.21 -18.42 1.06
C GLN A 442 -10.63 -17.96 0.71
N ARG A 443 -10.79 -16.74 0.17
CA ARG A 443 -12.07 -16.22 -0.34
C ARG A 443 -12.74 -17.23 -1.28
N ILE A 444 -12.01 -17.78 -2.27
CA ILE A 444 -12.57 -18.78 -3.19
C ILE A 444 -12.83 -20.11 -2.46
N ALA A 445 -11.90 -20.54 -1.62
CA ALA A 445 -11.98 -21.81 -0.91
C ALA A 445 -13.18 -21.88 0.05
N ILE A 446 -13.54 -20.78 0.70
CA ILE A 446 -14.72 -20.66 1.56
C ILE A 446 -15.98 -21.00 0.77
N VAL A 447 -16.18 -20.36 -0.39
CA VAL A 447 -17.38 -20.60 -1.23
C VAL A 447 -17.37 -21.99 -1.87
N ALA A 448 -16.19 -22.52 -2.17
CA ALA A 448 -16.03 -23.87 -2.71
C ALA A 448 -16.07 -24.98 -1.64
N ASN A 449 -16.24 -24.63 -0.36
CA ASN A 449 -16.18 -25.54 0.79
C ASN A 449 -14.92 -26.44 0.80
N ILE A 450 -13.76 -25.84 0.50
CA ILE A 450 -12.47 -26.56 0.45
C ILE A 450 -11.76 -26.41 1.79
N GLU A 451 -11.78 -27.47 2.59
CA GLU A 451 -11.04 -27.55 3.85
C GLU A 451 -9.56 -27.90 3.61
N ARG A 452 -8.67 -26.96 3.97
CA ARG A 452 -7.20 -27.14 3.94
C ARG A 452 -6.52 -26.39 5.08
N GLU A 453 -5.47 -26.94 5.67
CA GLU A 453 -4.62 -26.19 6.61
C GLU A 453 -3.74 -25.21 5.84
N TYR A 454 -3.81 -23.93 6.21
CA TYR A 454 -2.92 -22.89 5.71
C TYR A 454 -2.23 -22.22 6.88
N ILE A 455 -1.07 -21.63 6.59
CA ILE A 455 -0.20 -21.01 7.58
C ILE A 455 -0.42 -19.49 7.51
N GLY A 456 -0.78 -18.87 8.62
CA GLY A 456 -0.88 -17.40 8.76
C GLY A 456 -1.94 -16.98 9.76
N LYS A 457 -1.63 -16.01 10.64
CA LYS A 457 -2.53 -15.56 11.72
C LYS A 457 -3.86 -15.02 11.18
N LEU A 458 -3.83 -14.23 10.09
CA LEU A 458 -5.05 -13.71 9.46
C LEU A 458 -5.91 -14.83 8.87
N PHE A 459 -5.28 -15.89 8.36
CA PHE A 459 -6.01 -17.05 7.84
C PHE A 459 -6.72 -17.81 8.97
N GLU A 460 -6.03 -18.02 10.10
CA GLU A 460 -6.58 -18.68 11.29
C GLU A 460 -7.76 -17.93 11.89
N LEU A 461 -7.69 -16.58 11.94
CA LEU A 461 -8.78 -15.74 12.46
C LEU A 461 -10.10 -15.95 11.71
N VAL A 462 -10.06 -16.16 10.38
CA VAL A 462 -11.25 -16.42 9.57
C VAL A 462 -11.90 -17.77 9.90
N ARG A 463 -11.17 -18.70 10.50
CA ARG A 463 -11.68 -20.01 10.91
C ARG A 463 -12.09 -20.11 12.37
N MET A 464 -11.69 -19.15 13.20
CA MET A 464 -12.03 -19.14 14.62
C MET A 464 -13.55 -19.05 14.79
N LYS A 465 -14.10 -19.86 15.70
CA LYS A 465 -15.50 -19.73 16.08
C LYS A 465 -15.66 -18.49 16.96
N HIS A 466 -16.80 -17.82 16.87
CA HIS A 466 -17.12 -16.66 17.70
C HIS A 466 -17.00 -16.92 19.23
N SER A 467 -17.11 -18.18 19.67
CA SER A 467 -16.95 -18.58 21.08
C SER A 467 -15.51 -18.50 21.60
N ASP A 468 -14.51 -18.44 20.73
CA ASP A 468 -13.11 -18.64 21.09
C ASP A 468 -12.39 -17.31 21.40
N GLY A 469 -13.05 -16.17 21.16
CA GLY A 469 -12.46 -14.84 21.14
C GLY A 469 -11.55 -14.64 19.93
N HIS A 470 -11.29 -13.39 19.55
CA HIS A 470 -10.46 -13.07 18.38
C HIS A 470 -9.26 -12.19 18.74
N PRO A 471 -8.37 -12.60 19.67
CA PRO A 471 -7.22 -11.80 20.02
C PRO A 471 -6.32 -11.64 18.79
N ILE A 472 -6.06 -10.41 18.37
CA ILE A 472 -5.12 -10.13 17.28
C ILE A 472 -3.72 -9.87 17.84
N TRP A 473 -2.75 -10.60 17.27
CA TRP A 473 -1.31 -10.52 17.58
C TRP A 473 -0.94 -10.79 19.05
N ASN A 474 -0.18 -9.92 19.71
CA ASN A 474 0.38 -10.16 21.04
C ASN A 474 -0.23 -9.24 22.13
N SER A 475 -1.48 -8.82 21.97
CA SER A 475 -2.12 -7.83 22.85
C SER A 475 -2.08 -8.23 24.33
N LYS A 476 -2.26 -9.51 24.67
CA LYS A 476 -2.39 -9.96 26.07
C LYS A 476 -1.20 -9.60 26.95
N ASP A 477 -0.01 -9.56 26.37
CA ASP A 477 1.26 -9.49 27.10
C ASP A 477 1.56 -8.08 27.65
N TRP A 478 1.04 -7.03 27.02
CA TRP A 478 1.39 -5.64 27.33
C TRP A 478 0.18 -4.68 27.35
N LEU A 479 -0.92 -5.02 26.71
CA LEU A 479 -2.09 -4.15 26.55
C LEU A 479 -2.98 -4.17 27.80
N HIS A 480 -3.42 -3.00 28.25
CA HIS A 480 -4.38 -2.83 29.35
C HIS A 480 -5.66 -3.65 29.14
N ASP A 481 -6.27 -4.14 30.22
CA ASP A 481 -7.35 -5.14 30.15
C ASP A 481 -8.58 -4.62 29.42
N ASP A 482 -8.98 -3.37 29.64
CA ASP A 482 -10.11 -2.74 28.92
C ASP A 482 -9.94 -2.81 27.39
N PHE A 483 -8.74 -2.44 26.91
CA PHE A 483 -8.41 -2.50 25.49
C PHE A 483 -8.25 -3.93 24.97
N TYR A 484 -7.76 -4.84 25.81
CA TYR A 484 -7.64 -6.25 25.47
C TYR A 484 -9.01 -6.91 25.27
N GLU A 485 -9.99 -6.63 26.14
CA GLU A 485 -11.35 -7.14 25.98
C GLU A 485 -12.01 -6.55 24.72
N ILE A 486 -11.80 -5.26 24.41
CA ILE A 486 -12.25 -4.68 23.13
C ILE A 486 -11.68 -5.45 21.94
N ILE A 487 -10.37 -5.74 21.93
CA ILE A 487 -9.73 -6.51 20.85
C ILE A 487 -10.32 -7.91 20.73
N LYS A 488 -10.52 -8.59 21.87
CA LYS A 488 -10.98 -9.98 21.92
C LYS A 488 -12.44 -10.14 21.49
N ASP A 489 -13.30 -9.18 21.85
CA ASP A 489 -14.74 -9.23 21.62
C ASP A 489 -15.15 -8.67 20.25
N ASN A 490 -14.24 -7.97 19.57
CA ASN A 490 -14.51 -7.35 18.27
C ASN A 490 -13.67 -8.01 17.18
N SER A 491 -14.30 -8.99 16.52
CA SER A 491 -13.69 -9.64 15.37
C SER A 491 -13.44 -8.65 14.24
N ILE A 492 -12.25 -8.74 13.63
CA ILE A 492 -11.96 -8.10 12.34
C ILE A 492 -12.52 -8.88 11.14
N ILE A 493 -13.22 -9.99 11.40
CA ILE A 493 -13.85 -10.85 10.40
C ILE A 493 -15.36 -10.62 10.42
N ASP A 494 -15.89 -10.09 9.32
CA ASP A 494 -17.31 -9.87 9.08
C ASP A 494 -17.95 -11.16 8.55
N THR A 495 -18.61 -11.91 9.43
CA THR A 495 -19.29 -13.16 9.08
C THR A 495 -20.53 -12.95 8.22
N GLY A 496 -21.18 -11.79 8.33
CA GLY A 496 -22.30 -11.43 7.44
C GLY A 496 -21.84 -11.25 6.00
N GLU A 497 -20.65 -10.69 5.76
CA GLU A 497 -20.04 -10.65 4.43
C GLU A 497 -19.69 -12.04 3.91
N ILE A 498 -19.18 -12.92 4.78
CA ILE A 498 -18.84 -14.32 4.42
C ILE A 498 -20.07 -15.06 3.91
N ASP A 499 -21.20 -14.96 4.61
CA ASP A 499 -22.46 -15.63 4.25
C ASP A 499 -23.02 -15.15 2.89
N ASN A 500 -22.66 -13.93 2.49
CA ASN A 500 -23.12 -13.31 1.24
C ASN A 500 -22.14 -13.48 0.06
N LEU A 501 -21.03 -14.20 0.24
CA LEU A 501 -20.03 -14.39 -0.83
C LEU A 501 -20.58 -15.19 -2.01
N SER A 502 -20.54 -14.62 -3.21
CA SER A 502 -20.84 -15.35 -4.45
C SER A 502 -19.64 -16.15 -4.95
N CYS A 503 -19.83 -17.21 -5.74
CA CYS A 503 -18.70 -17.94 -6.34
C CYS A 503 -17.72 -17.02 -7.10
N VAL A 504 -18.26 -16.13 -7.94
CA VAL A 504 -17.47 -15.14 -8.66
C VAL A 504 -17.09 -14.01 -7.71
N VAL A 505 -15.80 -13.67 -7.66
CA VAL A 505 -15.27 -12.48 -7.00
C VAL A 505 -15.50 -11.31 -7.93
N GLU A 506 -16.35 -10.37 -7.52
CA GLU A 506 -16.74 -9.23 -8.34
C GLU A 506 -15.59 -8.22 -8.50
N ASN A 507 -15.62 -7.48 -9.61
CA ASN A 507 -14.63 -6.44 -9.87
C ASN A 507 -14.56 -5.40 -8.75
N LYS A 508 -15.69 -5.08 -8.10
CA LYS A 508 -15.78 -4.11 -7.01
C LYS A 508 -15.01 -4.56 -5.76
N GLU A 509 -14.88 -5.86 -5.53
CA GLU A 509 -14.13 -6.42 -4.38
C GLU A 509 -12.62 -6.16 -4.52
N VAL A 510 -12.12 -6.13 -5.76
CA VAL A 510 -10.67 -6.12 -6.06
C VAL A 510 -10.18 -4.82 -6.71
N ASN A 511 -11.08 -3.95 -7.15
CA ASN A 511 -10.74 -2.71 -7.85
C ASN A 511 -11.15 -1.47 -7.06
N ASN A 512 -10.16 -0.74 -6.53
CA ASN A 512 -10.34 0.61 -5.95
C ASN A 512 -10.80 1.68 -6.98
N PHE A 513 -11.01 1.32 -8.25
CA PHE A 513 -11.42 2.23 -9.33
C PHE A 513 -12.84 1.92 -9.84
N PHE A 514 -13.60 1.06 -9.15
CA PHE A 514 -14.93 0.68 -9.58
C PHE A 514 -15.96 1.76 -9.19
N TYR A 515 -16.20 2.67 -10.12
CA TYR A 515 -17.38 3.52 -10.19
C TYR A 515 -17.99 3.43 -11.58
#